data_AF-A0A3G8YH29-F1
#
_entry.id   AF-A0A3G8YH29-F1
#
_cell.length_a   1.000
_cell.length_b   1.000
_cell.length_c   1.000
_cell.angle_alpha   90.00
_cell.angle_beta   90.00
_cell.angle_gamma   90.00
#
_symmetry.space_group_name_H-M   'P 1'
#
loop_
_entity.id
_entity.type
_entity.pdbx_description
1 polymer ?
#
loop_
_entity_poly.entity_id
_entity_poly.type
_entity_poly.pdbx_seq_one_letter_code
_entity_poly.pdbx_strand_id
1 'polypeptide(L)'
;MSAFSTNQAKTDVERARLLADVRDFLSVLRGMHNELTPFDWVRHLAPDAEYQLGVQAIPVDHIIGSVDRYREFDRYYLPKEKHLDERWVGIRRAQLEGKELPPIQVYKVGELYFVKDGNHRVSVARRQGQAYIDANIIELHVTVPPSEGDTLKDMIIKGEYAHFLRATKLDEVSPNHKDIFFTKPGRYAKLLEHIEARRYYLDLKPGRERPVTWEEAVESWYRRLYSRIVENIEAHGVMRRFPGRTEADLYLWVMDHRYFLSEKYGHDVGSEMATLDFSKNFAPKLHKRIGQRMKLAWRGKSEPRL
;
A
#
# COMPACT_ATOMS: atom_id res chain seq x y z
N MET A 1 12.11 3.32 -47.04
CA MET A 1 11.67 3.60 -45.66
C MET A 1 11.78 2.38 -44.73
N SER A 2 11.35 1.18 -45.15
CA SER A 2 11.36 -0.06 -44.33
C SER A 2 12.73 -0.48 -43.73
N ALA A 3 13.83 -0.39 -44.49
CA ALA A 3 15.16 -0.78 -43.97
C ALA A 3 15.69 0.21 -42.91
N PHE A 4 15.41 1.50 -43.09
CA PHE A 4 15.80 2.55 -42.15
C PHE A 4 15.03 2.43 -40.83
N SER A 5 13.70 2.28 -40.90
CA SER A 5 12.85 2.10 -39.70
C SER A 5 13.23 0.82 -38.93
N THR A 6 13.61 -0.24 -39.64
CA THR A 6 14.12 -1.49 -39.03
C THR A 6 15.42 -1.28 -38.27
N ASN A 7 16.42 -0.64 -38.88
CA ASN A 7 17.71 -0.41 -38.24
C ASN A 7 17.57 0.51 -37.03
N GLN A 8 16.79 1.59 -37.16
CA GLN A 8 16.50 2.50 -36.05
C GLN A 8 15.82 1.77 -34.88
N ALA A 9 14.81 0.93 -35.17
CA ALA A 9 14.13 0.15 -34.15
C ALA A 9 15.07 -0.85 -33.43
N LYS A 10 16.01 -1.49 -34.15
CA LYS A 10 17.02 -2.36 -33.54
C LYS A 10 17.96 -1.61 -32.59
N THR A 11 18.48 -0.45 -33.03
CA THR A 11 19.36 0.38 -32.18
C THR A 11 18.62 0.89 -30.93
N ASP A 12 17.34 1.24 -31.05
CA ASP A 12 16.53 1.69 -29.91
C ASP A 12 16.36 0.59 -28.85
N VAL A 13 16.17 -0.67 -29.27
CA VAL A 13 16.10 -1.83 -28.37
C VAL A 13 17.41 -2.08 -27.65
N GLU A 14 18.54 -2.09 -28.36
CA GLU A 14 19.85 -2.32 -27.76
C GLU A 14 20.14 -1.28 -26.68
N ARG A 15 19.81 -0.01 -26.94
CA ARG A 15 19.90 1.07 -25.94
C ARG A 15 18.96 0.85 -24.76
N ALA A 16 17.73 0.38 -24.99
CA ALA A 16 16.77 0.11 -23.93
C ALA A 16 17.28 -1.01 -23.00
N ARG A 17 17.85 -2.09 -23.55
CA ARG A 17 18.46 -3.18 -22.78
C ARG A 17 19.66 -2.71 -21.97
N LEU A 18 20.61 -2.00 -22.59
CA LEU A 18 21.80 -1.51 -21.89
C LEU A 18 21.42 -0.65 -20.67
N LEU A 19 20.36 0.17 -20.81
CA LEU A 19 19.83 0.94 -19.68
C LEU A 19 19.15 0.05 -18.62
N ALA A 20 18.44 -1.00 -19.02
CA ALA A 20 17.86 -1.98 -18.11
C ALA A 20 18.95 -2.66 -17.28
N ASP A 21 20.03 -3.12 -17.91
CA ASP A 21 21.15 -3.82 -17.26
C ASP A 21 21.84 -2.91 -16.23
N VAL A 22 22.10 -1.64 -16.59
CA VAL A 22 22.67 -0.64 -15.67
C VAL A 22 21.75 -0.40 -14.48
N ARG A 23 20.43 -0.30 -14.73
CA ARG A 23 19.44 -0.08 -13.67
C ARG A 23 19.28 -1.28 -12.76
N ASP A 24 19.33 -2.48 -13.32
CA ASP A 24 19.26 -3.73 -12.57
C ASP A 24 20.47 -3.84 -11.64
N PHE A 25 21.68 -3.56 -12.12
CA PHE A 25 22.87 -3.47 -11.28
C PHE A 25 22.76 -2.41 -10.18
N LEU A 26 22.29 -1.19 -10.51
CA LEU A 26 22.07 -0.14 -9.52
C LEU A 26 21.00 -0.50 -8.48
N SER A 27 19.97 -1.24 -8.89
CA SER A 27 18.90 -1.70 -8.00
C SER A 27 19.38 -2.74 -7.00
N VAL A 28 20.24 -3.67 -7.43
CA VAL A 28 20.90 -4.66 -6.57
C VAL A 28 21.78 -3.95 -5.52
N LEU A 29 22.56 -2.95 -5.94
CA LEU A 29 23.36 -2.13 -5.02
C LEU A 29 22.51 -1.35 -4.01
N ARG A 30 21.34 -0.84 -4.43
CA ARG A 30 20.41 -0.09 -3.56
C ARG A 30 19.47 -0.99 -2.75
N GLY A 31 19.47 -2.31 -3.00
CA GLY A 31 18.53 -3.25 -2.40
C GLY A 31 17.07 -2.95 -2.72
N MET A 32 16.79 -2.41 -3.91
CA MET A 32 15.43 -2.11 -4.39
C MET A 32 14.95 -3.21 -5.33
N HIS A 33 13.69 -3.64 -5.22
CA HIS A 33 13.10 -4.53 -6.22
C HIS A 33 12.95 -3.77 -7.55
N ASN A 34 13.45 -4.39 -8.63
CA ASN A 34 13.50 -3.82 -9.98
C ASN A 34 12.62 -4.59 -10.96
N GLU A 35 11.53 -5.16 -10.46
CA GLU A 35 10.53 -5.87 -11.24
C GLU A 35 9.24 -5.04 -11.26
N LEU A 36 8.38 -5.31 -12.24
CA LEU A 36 7.03 -4.77 -12.26
C LEU A 36 6.22 -5.32 -11.08
N THR A 37 5.25 -4.55 -10.60
CA THR A 37 4.36 -5.04 -9.54
C THR A 37 3.53 -6.21 -10.07
N PRO A 38 3.60 -7.40 -9.45
CA PRO A 38 2.77 -8.53 -9.86
C PRO A 38 1.29 -8.25 -9.59
N PHE A 39 0.43 -8.49 -10.57
CA PHE A 39 -1.02 -8.28 -10.41
C PHE A 39 -1.64 -9.14 -9.30
N ASP A 40 -1.11 -10.34 -9.04
CA ASP A 40 -1.60 -11.22 -7.97
C ASP A 40 -1.55 -10.57 -6.59
N TRP A 41 -0.75 -9.50 -6.39
CA TRP A 41 -0.76 -8.72 -5.15
C TRP A 41 -2.08 -7.98 -4.92
N VAL A 42 -2.81 -7.63 -5.99
CA VAL A 42 -4.11 -6.93 -5.92
C VAL A 42 -5.15 -7.74 -5.16
N ARG A 43 -5.06 -9.08 -5.15
CA ARG A 43 -5.97 -9.92 -4.35
C ARG A 43 -5.95 -9.56 -2.87
N HIS A 44 -4.81 -9.06 -2.38
CA HIS A 44 -4.64 -8.68 -0.99
C HIS A 44 -5.34 -7.38 -0.64
N LEU A 45 -5.81 -6.59 -1.62
CA LEU A 45 -6.61 -5.39 -1.40
C LEU A 45 -8.11 -5.71 -1.22
N ALA A 46 -8.48 -6.98 -1.32
CA ALA A 46 -9.86 -7.47 -1.27
C ALA A 46 -10.82 -6.70 -2.21
N PRO A 47 -10.62 -6.77 -3.55
CA PRO A 47 -11.54 -6.18 -4.50
C PRO A 47 -12.94 -6.75 -4.36
N ASP A 48 -13.95 -5.90 -4.52
CA ASP A 48 -15.36 -6.22 -4.27
C ASP A 48 -16.27 -6.01 -5.49
N ALA A 49 -15.79 -5.35 -6.54
CA ALA A 49 -16.50 -5.22 -7.82
C ALA A 49 -15.55 -5.12 -9.02
N GLU A 50 -16.05 -5.46 -10.20
CA GLU A 50 -15.37 -5.31 -11.49
C GLU A 50 -16.26 -4.51 -12.47
N TYR A 51 -15.68 -3.52 -13.16
CA TYR A 51 -16.37 -2.68 -14.13
C TYR A 51 -15.62 -2.61 -15.46
N GLN A 52 -16.34 -2.76 -16.58
CA GLN A 52 -15.80 -2.59 -17.93
C GLN A 52 -15.90 -1.12 -18.34
N LEU A 53 -14.77 -0.41 -18.45
CA LEU A 53 -14.75 1.02 -18.79
C LEU A 53 -14.51 1.30 -20.27
N GLY A 54 -14.19 0.27 -21.06
CA GLY A 54 -13.93 0.39 -22.49
C GLY A 54 -12.58 1.04 -22.80
N VAL A 55 -12.45 1.57 -24.02
CA VAL A 55 -11.20 2.15 -24.52
C VAL A 55 -11.05 3.61 -24.08
N GLN A 56 -9.95 3.91 -23.40
CA GLN A 56 -9.59 5.27 -22.95
C GLN A 56 -8.08 5.48 -23.03
N ALA A 57 -7.65 6.73 -23.19
CA ALA A 57 -6.24 7.10 -23.11
C ALA A 57 -5.81 7.22 -21.63
N ILE A 58 -4.80 6.47 -21.23
CA ILE A 58 -4.32 6.42 -19.83
C ILE A 58 -2.89 6.95 -19.68
N PRO A 59 -2.52 7.55 -18.54
CA PRO A 59 -1.16 7.99 -18.27
C PRO A 59 -0.21 6.79 -18.26
N VAL A 60 0.86 6.86 -19.06
CA VAL A 60 1.86 5.78 -19.14
C VAL A 60 2.60 5.61 -17.81
N ASP A 61 2.79 6.69 -17.05
CA ASP A 61 3.50 6.64 -15.78
C ASP A 61 2.75 5.91 -14.67
N HIS A 62 1.42 5.87 -14.73
CA HIS A 62 0.58 5.13 -13.78
C HIS A 62 0.50 3.62 -14.09
N ILE A 63 1.13 3.17 -15.17
CA ILE A 63 1.22 1.74 -15.50
C ILE A 63 2.40 1.15 -14.72
N ILE A 64 2.12 0.40 -13.65
CA ILE A 64 3.12 -0.03 -12.66
C ILE A 64 3.40 -1.54 -12.66
N GLY A 65 2.54 -2.32 -13.29
CA GLY A 65 2.49 -3.77 -13.05
C GLY A 65 2.01 -4.60 -14.24
N SER A 66 2.21 -5.90 -14.18
CA SER A 66 1.71 -6.82 -15.20
C SER A 66 1.09 -8.06 -14.58
N VAL A 67 0.12 -8.64 -15.29
CA VAL A 67 -0.53 -9.89 -14.91
C VAL A 67 0.47 -11.05 -14.97
N ASP A 68 1.09 -11.27 -16.13
CA ASP A 68 1.92 -12.47 -16.34
C ASP A 68 3.42 -12.19 -16.51
N ARG A 69 3.79 -11.05 -17.12
CA ARG A 69 5.18 -10.83 -17.58
C ARG A 69 5.95 -9.86 -16.70
N TYR A 70 5.65 -9.84 -15.41
CA TYR A 70 6.22 -8.90 -14.45
C TYR A 70 7.74 -9.12 -14.21
N ARG A 71 8.26 -10.31 -14.54
CA ARG A 71 9.71 -10.64 -14.46
C ARG A 71 10.49 -10.34 -15.74
N GLU A 72 9.80 -10.26 -16.88
CA GLU A 72 10.43 -10.05 -18.19
C GLU A 72 10.87 -8.59 -18.41
N PHE A 73 10.36 -7.68 -17.58
CA PHE A 73 10.62 -6.25 -17.65
C PHE A 73 11.10 -5.71 -16.31
N ASP A 74 11.90 -4.66 -16.34
CA ASP A 74 12.22 -3.90 -15.13
C ASP A 74 11.04 -3.03 -14.67
N ARG A 75 11.18 -2.40 -13.50
CA ARG A 75 10.14 -1.49 -12.94
C ARG A 75 9.81 -0.28 -13.82
N TYR A 76 10.60 -0.02 -14.87
CA TYR A 76 10.42 1.05 -15.84
C TYR A 76 9.95 0.52 -17.21
N TYR A 77 9.49 -0.73 -17.28
CA TYR A 77 9.12 -1.45 -18.49
C TYR A 77 10.26 -1.62 -19.51
N LEU A 78 11.52 -1.62 -19.10
CA LEU A 78 12.61 -1.96 -20.01
C LEU A 78 12.76 -3.49 -20.09
N PRO A 79 12.87 -4.07 -21.31
CA PRO A 79 12.98 -5.51 -21.48
C PRO A 79 14.29 -6.04 -20.90
N LYS A 80 14.23 -7.13 -20.13
CA LYS A 80 15.42 -7.79 -19.56
C LYS A 80 16.02 -8.85 -20.48
N GLU A 81 15.20 -9.48 -21.32
CA GLU A 81 15.62 -10.65 -22.12
C GLU A 81 15.76 -10.36 -23.62
N LYS A 82 16.65 -11.10 -24.30
CA LYS A 82 16.92 -10.97 -25.76
C LYS A 82 15.76 -11.38 -26.66
N HIS A 83 14.98 -12.37 -26.24
CA HIS A 83 13.88 -12.90 -27.03
C HIS A 83 12.72 -11.89 -27.20
N LEU A 84 12.71 -10.80 -26.41
CA LEU A 84 11.70 -9.74 -26.44
C LEU A 84 11.91 -8.75 -27.61
N ASP A 85 13.08 -8.79 -28.24
CA ASP A 85 13.52 -7.76 -29.19
C ASP A 85 12.74 -7.78 -30.48
N GLU A 86 12.43 -8.96 -31.02
CA GLU A 86 11.76 -9.05 -32.32
C GLU A 86 10.39 -8.37 -32.29
N ARG A 87 9.60 -8.65 -31.24
CA ARG A 87 8.28 -8.04 -31.07
C ARG A 87 8.39 -6.55 -30.75
N TRP A 88 9.38 -6.14 -29.96
CA TRP A 88 9.63 -4.73 -29.66
C TRP A 88 10.01 -3.95 -30.93
N VAL A 89 10.95 -4.47 -31.73
CA VAL A 89 11.37 -3.91 -33.02
C VAL A 89 10.18 -3.80 -33.96
N GLY A 90 9.33 -4.82 -34.04
CA GLY A 90 8.13 -4.80 -34.86
C GLY A 90 7.17 -3.68 -34.48
N ILE A 91 6.91 -3.50 -33.18
CA ILE A 91 6.03 -2.43 -32.66
C ILE A 91 6.63 -1.06 -32.94
N ARG A 92 7.93 -0.87 -32.64
CA ARG A 92 8.62 0.39 -32.88
C ARG A 92 8.63 0.75 -34.36
N ARG A 93 8.86 -0.22 -35.24
CA ARG A 93 8.81 -0.03 -36.69
C ARG A 93 7.42 0.42 -37.13
N ALA A 94 6.36 -0.25 -36.67
CA ALA A 94 4.99 0.13 -36.99
C ALA A 94 4.68 1.58 -36.56
N GLN A 95 5.14 1.99 -35.38
CA GLN A 95 5.01 3.37 -34.91
C GLN A 95 5.77 4.38 -35.79
N LEU A 96 7.02 4.07 -36.18
CA LEU A 96 7.81 4.91 -37.09
C LEU A 96 7.19 5.04 -38.49
N GLU A 97 6.44 4.02 -38.91
CA GLU A 97 5.68 4.01 -40.16
C GLU A 97 4.32 4.71 -40.05
N GLY A 98 3.98 5.29 -38.88
CA GLY A 98 2.72 5.98 -38.66
C GLY A 98 1.50 5.07 -38.59
N LYS A 99 1.69 3.76 -38.36
CA LYS A 99 0.59 2.81 -38.21
C LYS A 99 -0.04 2.97 -36.83
N GLU A 100 -1.37 3.03 -36.81
CA GLU A 100 -2.12 2.95 -35.57
C GLU A 100 -1.91 1.57 -34.93
N LEU A 101 -1.54 1.59 -33.65
CA LEU A 101 -1.40 0.37 -32.86
C LEU A 101 -2.73 0.11 -32.15
N PRO A 102 -3.14 -1.16 -32.02
CA PRO A 102 -4.32 -1.48 -31.22
C PRO A 102 -4.16 -0.96 -29.78
N PRO A 103 -5.25 -0.75 -29.03
CA PRO A 103 -5.18 -0.42 -27.61
C PRO A 103 -4.58 -1.59 -26.81
N ILE A 104 -3.91 -1.28 -25.71
CA ILE A 104 -3.47 -2.29 -24.73
C ILE A 104 -4.67 -2.79 -23.90
N GLN A 105 -4.50 -3.85 -23.13
CA GLN A 105 -5.52 -4.30 -22.16
C GLN A 105 -4.95 -4.17 -20.75
N VAL A 106 -5.70 -3.52 -19.85
CA VAL A 106 -5.25 -3.27 -18.48
C VAL A 106 -6.34 -3.54 -17.46
N TYR A 107 -5.93 -3.95 -16.27
CA TYR A 107 -6.72 -3.78 -15.06
C TYR A 107 -6.39 -2.43 -14.42
N LYS A 108 -7.40 -1.68 -13.96
CA LYS A 108 -7.26 -0.45 -13.18
C LYS A 108 -7.61 -0.75 -11.71
N VAL A 109 -6.77 -0.31 -10.77
CA VAL A 109 -7.00 -0.44 -9.33
C VAL A 109 -6.64 0.88 -8.67
N GLY A 110 -7.64 1.62 -8.16
CA GLY A 110 -7.45 3.03 -7.82
C GLY A 110 -7.00 3.80 -9.06
N GLU A 111 -5.88 4.53 -8.97
CA GLU A 111 -5.30 5.29 -10.08
C GLU A 111 -4.22 4.53 -10.87
N LEU A 112 -3.97 3.26 -10.52
CA LEU A 112 -2.86 2.47 -11.03
C LEU A 112 -3.32 1.42 -12.03
N TYR A 113 -2.45 1.12 -13.00
CA TYR A 113 -2.75 0.18 -14.08
C TYR A 113 -1.81 -1.02 -14.11
N PHE A 114 -2.39 -2.19 -14.36
CA PHE A 114 -1.71 -3.47 -14.51
C PHE A 114 -1.99 -4.04 -15.89
N VAL A 115 -0.93 -4.26 -16.67
CA VAL A 115 -1.08 -4.70 -18.06
C VAL A 115 -1.40 -6.19 -18.12
N LYS A 116 -2.56 -6.47 -18.71
CA LYS A 116 -3.02 -7.82 -19.09
C LYS A 116 -2.47 -8.23 -20.45
N ASP A 117 -2.52 -7.34 -21.43
CA ASP A 117 -1.85 -7.51 -22.73
C ASP A 117 -1.27 -6.18 -23.24
N GLY A 118 -0.12 -6.26 -23.93
CA GLY A 118 0.51 -5.10 -24.55
C GLY A 118 1.79 -4.57 -23.89
N ASN A 119 2.46 -5.36 -23.04
CA ASN A 119 3.69 -4.93 -22.33
C ASN A 119 4.77 -4.31 -23.22
N HIS A 120 5.02 -4.88 -24.42
CA HIS A 120 5.99 -4.31 -25.36
C HIS A 120 5.56 -2.93 -25.88
N ARG A 121 4.25 -2.69 -26.05
CA ARG A 121 3.72 -1.37 -26.46
C ARG A 121 3.94 -0.35 -25.35
N VAL A 122 3.70 -0.73 -24.10
CA VAL A 122 4.00 0.12 -22.92
C VAL A 122 5.50 0.41 -22.83
N SER A 123 6.35 -0.59 -23.03
CA SER A 123 7.80 -0.44 -23.06
C SER A 123 8.27 0.58 -24.11
N VAL A 124 7.76 0.45 -25.35
CA VAL A 124 8.03 1.40 -26.43
C VAL A 124 7.53 2.80 -26.05
N ALA A 125 6.29 2.93 -25.59
CA ALA A 125 5.69 4.21 -25.20
C ALA A 125 6.52 4.92 -24.11
N ARG A 126 6.87 4.23 -23.01
CA ARG A 126 7.75 4.76 -21.96
C ARG A 126 9.09 5.20 -22.52
N ARG A 127 9.72 4.39 -23.39
CA ARG A 127 11.03 4.71 -23.96
C ARG A 127 11.03 5.98 -24.80
N GLN A 128 9.92 6.26 -25.48
CA GLN A 128 9.72 7.46 -26.30
C GLN A 128 9.25 8.69 -25.51
N GLY A 129 9.03 8.55 -24.19
CA GLY A 129 8.47 9.63 -23.38
C GLY A 129 7.02 9.98 -23.74
N GLN A 130 6.27 9.01 -24.28
CA GLN A 130 4.86 9.18 -24.57
C GLN A 130 4.08 9.29 -23.24
N ALA A 131 3.29 10.35 -23.10
CA ALA A 131 2.57 10.63 -21.86
C ALA A 131 1.32 9.75 -21.67
N TYR A 132 0.59 9.46 -22.76
CA TYR A 132 -0.66 8.70 -22.75
C TYR A 132 -0.67 7.56 -23.75
N ILE A 133 -1.32 6.46 -23.44
CA ILE A 133 -1.51 5.30 -24.33
C ILE A 133 -2.96 4.83 -24.30
N ASP A 134 -3.51 4.42 -25.45
CA ASP A 134 -4.87 3.89 -25.52
C ASP A 134 -4.94 2.48 -24.91
N ALA A 135 -5.92 2.27 -24.03
CA ALA A 135 -6.12 1.04 -23.30
C ALA A 135 -7.59 0.68 -23.19
N ASN A 136 -7.93 -0.59 -23.36
CA ASN A 136 -9.20 -1.17 -22.91
C ASN A 136 -9.08 -1.50 -21.41
N ILE A 137 -9.96 -0.93 -20.60
CA ILE A 137 -9.81 -0.91 -19.13
C ILE A 137 -10.87 -1.75 -18.45
N ILE A 138 -10.40 -2.64 -17.56
CA ILE A 138 -11.22 -3.34 -16.57
C ILE A 138 -10.89 -2.77 -15.19
N GLU A 139 -11.81 -2.04 -14.57
CA GLU A 139 -11.60 -1.47 -13.23
C GLU A 139 -12.00 -2.46 -12.14
N LEU A 140 -11.11 -2.67 -11.18
CA LEU A 140 -11.37 -3.39 -9.94
C LEU A 140 -11.58 -2.39 -8.82
N HIS A 141 -12.78 -2.38 -8.25
CA HIS A 141 -13.08 -1.56 -7.09
C HIS A 141 -12.41 -2.15 -5.84
N VAL A 142 -11.81 -1.27 -5.05
CA VAL A 142 -11.20 -1.59 -3.75
C VAL A 142 -11.54 -0.47 -2.78
N THR A 143 -11.85 -0.83 -1.53
CA THR A 143 -12.17 0.17 -0.49
C THR A 143 -10.97 1.06 -0.15
N VAL A 144 -9.76 0.48 -0.15
CA VAL A 144 -8.51 1.20 0.13
C VAL A 144 -7.57 1.02 -1.06
N PRO A 145 -7.37 2.05 -1.91
CA PRO A 145 -6.62 1.91 -3.14
C PRO A 145 -5.11 1.77 -2.91
N PRO A 146 -4.40 1.08 -3.82
CA PRO A 146 -2.95 1.03 -3.80
C PRO A 146 -2.34 2.37 -4.20
N SER A 147 -1.11 2.60 -3.76
CA SER A 147 -0.29 3.76 -4.10
C SER A 147 0.96 3.31 -4.84
N GLU A 148 1.54 4.20 -5.64
CA GLU A 148 2.80 3.90 -6.32
C GLU A 148 3.90 3.54 -5.33
N GLY A 149 4.60 2.43 -5.59
CA GLY A 149 5.69 1.95 -4.74
C GLY A 149 5.26 1.18 -3.49
N ASP A 150 3.97 0.90 -3.34
CA ASP A 150 3.49 -0.04 -2.33
C ASP A 150 4.15 -1.41 -2.48
N THR A 151 4.58 -1.95 -1.35
CA THR A 151 5.09 -3.32 -1.28
C THR A 151 3.95 -4.31 -1.07
N LEU A 152 4.19 -5.61 -1.29
CA LEU A 152 3.22 -6.66 -0.94
C LEU A 152 2.70 -6.52 0.49
N LYS A 153 3.58 -6.16 1.43
CA LYS A 153 3.21 -5.92 2.82
C LYS A 153 2.23 -4.76 2.95
N ASP A 154 2.43 -3.68 2.20
CA ASP A 154 1.55 -2.51 2.23
C ASP A 154 0.18 -2.87 1.64
N MET A 155 0.14 -3.65 0.53
CA MET A 155 -1.10 -4.19 -0.03
C MET A 155 -1.90 -5.04 0.96
N ILE A 156 -1.22 -5.91 1.72
CA ILE A 156 -1.84 -6.73 2.77
C ILE A 156 -2.44 -5.84 3.87
N ILE A 157 -1.69 -4.83 4.36
CA ILE A 157 -2.17 -3.91 5.40
C ILE A 157 -3.41 -3.13 4.92
N LYS A 158 -3.41 -2.68 3.66
CA LYS A 158 -4.55 -1.98 3.05
C LYS A 158 -5.79 -2.86 2.97
N GLY A 159 -5.65 -4.11 2.57
CA GLY A 159 -6.78 -5.06 2.57
C GLY A 159 -7.30 -5.40 3.95
N GLU A 160 -6.42 -5.57 4.94
CA GLU A 160 -6.84 -5.75 6.33
C GLU A 160 -7.61 -4.52 6.83
N TYR A 161 -7.19 -3.31 6.46
CA TYR A 161 -7.91 -2.08 6.79
C TYR A 161 -9.28 -2.02 6.12
N ALA A 162 -9.35 -2.31 4.82
CA ALA A 162 -10.60 -2.38 4.07
C ALA A 162 -11.58 -3.37 4.71
N HIS A 163 -11.10 -4.57 5.10
CA HIS A 163 -11.90 -5.54 5.82
C HIS A 163 -12.38 -5.00 7.18
N PHE A 164 -11.50 -4.35 7.94
CA PHE A 164 -11.85 -3.73 9.22
C PHE A 164 -12.93 -2.66 9.08
N LEU A 165 -12.82 -1.75 8.10
CA LEU A 165 -13.82 -0.72 7.83
C LEU A 165 -15.17 -1.34 7.47
N ARG A 166 -15.19 -2.34 6.58
CA ARG A 166 -16.44 -3.05 6.23
C ARG A 166 -17.06 -3.78 7.42
N ALA A 167 -16.24 -4.44 8.24
CA ALA A 167 -16.71 -5.21 9.39
C ALA A 167 -17.26 -4.30 10.50
N THR A 168 -16.65 -3.13 10.70
CA THR A 168 -17.01 -2.21 11.80
C THR A 168 -17.98 -1.12 11.39
N LYS A 169 -18.08 -0.82 10.09
CA LYS A 169 -18.75 0.36 9.55
C LYS A 169 -18.32 1.64 10.26
N LEU A 170 -17.03 1.74 10.59
CA LEU A 170 -16.53 2.83 11.44
C LEU A 170 -16.82 4.21 10.84
N ASP A 171 -16.80 4.33 9.51
CA ASP A 171 -17.16 5.55 8.78
C ASP A 171 -18.61 6.00 9.04
N GLU A 172 -19.54 5.05 9.22
CA GLU A 172 -20.95 5.33 9.54
C GLU A 172 -21.13 5.60 11.05
N VAL A 173 -20.48 4.79 11.89
CA VAL A 173 -20.64 4.82 13.35
C VAL A 173 -19.98 6.06 13.96
N SER A 174 -18.82 6.47 13.45
CA SER A 174 -18.08 7.64 13.92
C SER A 174 -17.60 8.46 12.72
N PRO A 175 -18.48 9.28 12.13
CA PRO A 175 -18.09 10.18 11.05
C PRO A 175 -16.92 11.06 11.48
N ASN A 176 -15.92 11.21 10.61
CA ASN A 176 -14.66 11.94 10.89
C ASN A 176 -13.71 11.25 11.88
N HIS A 177 -13.80 9.92 12.02
CA HIS A 177 -12.74 9.20 12.73
C HIS A 177 -11.38 9.48 12.09
N LYS A 178 -10.34 9.65 12.92
CA LYS A 178 -8.95 9.62 12.45
C LYS A 178 -8.69 8.27 11.77
N ASP A 179 -7.93 8.31 10.68
CA ASP A 179 -7.46 7.09 10.04
C ASP A 179 -6.60 6.25 10.99
N ILE A 180 -6.76 4.93 10.91
CA ILE A 180 -6.08 3.99 11.79
C ILE A 180 -5.06 3.23 10.97
N PHE A 181 -3.79 3.65 10.97
CA PHE A 181 -2.75 3.04 10.16
C PHE A 181 -1.82 2.14 10.98
N PHE A 182 -1.57 0.90 10.53
CA PHE A 182 -0.56 0.03 11.13
C PHE A 182 0.69 -0.10 10.27
N THR A 183 1.85 -0.28 10.90
CA THR A 183 3.09 -0.54 10.17
C THR A 183 3.35 -2.03 9.94
N LYS A 184 2.47 -2.93 10.41
CA LYS A 184 2.61 -4.38 10.30
C LYS A 184 1.27 -5.05 10.00
N PRO A 185 1.28 -6.15 9.22
CA PRO A 185 0.10 -7.01 9.04
C PRO A 185 -0.38 -7.65 10.35
N GLY A 186 -1.62 -8.14 10.33
CA GLY A 186 -2.32 -8.88 11.38
C GLY A 186 -2.87 -8.01 12.51
N ARG A 187 -2.80 -6.68 12.40
CA ARG A 187 -3.09 -5.77 13.53
C ARG A 187 -4.55 -5.36 13.62
N TYR A 188 -5.26 -5.28 12.49
CA TYR A 188 -6.68 -4.97 12.50
C TYR A 188 -7.53 -6.10 13.11
N ALA A 189 -7.11 -7.36 12.97
CA ALA A 189 -7.73 -8.49 13.68
C ALA A 189 -7.71 -8.29 15.21
N LYS A 190 -6.62 -7.75 15.76
CA LYS A 190 -6.54 -7.38 17.18
C LYS A 190 -7.50 -6.26 17.57
N LEU A 191 -7.78 -5.32 16.66
CA LEU A 191 -8.79 -4.30 16.92
C LEU A 191 -10.20 -4.90 16.99
N LEU A 192 -10.52 -5.85 16.11
CA LEU A 192 -11.79 -6.59 16.17
C LEU A 192 -11.92 -7.36 17.49
N GLU A 193 -10.87 -8.06 17.94
CA GLU A 193 -10.84 -8.72 19.26
C GLU A 193 -11.09 -7.71 20.41
N HIS A 194 -10.49 -6.51 20.36
CA HIS A 194 -10.74 -5.47 21.37
C HIS A 194 -12.19 -4.98 21.36
N ILE A 195 -12.81 -4.86 20.18
CA ILE A 195 -14.22 -4.44 20.05
C ILE A 195 -15.15 -5.54 20.60
N GLU A 196 -14.87 -6.81 20.30
CA GLU A 196 -15.62 -7.95 20.85
C GLU A 196 -15.52 -8.03 22.38
N ALA A 197 -14.30 -7.94 22.92
CA ALA A 197 -14.09 -7.89 24.38
C ALA A 197 -14.82 -6.70 25.00
N ARG A 198 -14.79 -5.54 24.34
CA ARG A 198 -15.53 -4.34 24.77
C ARG A 198 -17.04 -4.60 24.77
N ARG A 199 -17.59 -5.25 23.74
CA ARG A 199 -19.00 -5.64 23.68
C ARG A 199 -19.37 -6.49 24.89
N TYR A 200 -18.60 -7.56 25.13
CA TYR A 200 -18.82 -8.45 26.28
C TYR A 200 -18.87 -7.69 27.62
N TYR A 201 -17.89 -6.82 27.91
CA TYR A 201 -17.89 -6.07 29.17
C TYR A 201 -18.99 -5.02 29.26
N LEU A 202 -19.43 -4.45 28.14
CA LEU A 202 -20.59 -3.56 28.15
C LEU A 202 -21.85 -4.36 28.48
N ASP A 203 -22.04 -5.54 27.90
CA ASP A 203 -23.19 -6.42 28.16
C ASP A 203 -23.34 -6.77 29.65
N LEU A 204 -22.24 -6.96 30.36
CA LEU A 204 -22.24 -7.28 31.80
C LEU A 204 -22.63 -6.12 32.73
N LYS A 205 -22.79 -4.89 32.23
CA LYS A 205 -23.10 -3.75 33.11
C LYS A 205 -24.50 -3.87 33.73
N PRO A 206 -24.66 -3.56 35.03
CA PRO A 206 -25.97 -3.57 35.68
C PRO A 206 -26.96 -2.59 35.03
N GLY A 207 -28.24 -2.96 35.01
CA GLY A 207 -29.31 -2.11 34.46
C GLY A 207 -29.44 -2.17 32.94
N ARG A 208 -28.92 -3.23 32.30
CA ARG A 208 -29.01 -3.41 30.86
C ARG A 208 -30.28 -4.18 30.45
N GLU A 209 -31.10 -3.57 29.61
CA GLU A 209 -32.37 -4.16 29.13
C GLU A 209 -32.22 -4.96 27.84
N ARG A 210 -31.20 -4.65 27.01
CA ARG A 210 -30.94 -5.32 25.73
C ARG A 210 -29.45 -5.58 25.50
N PRO A 211 -29.08 -6.62 24.73
CA PRO A 211 -27.69 -6.85 24.33
C PRO A 211 -27.08 -5.64 23.61
N VAL A 212 -25.78 -5.42 23.78
CA VAL A 212 -25.01 -4.39 23.04
C VAL A 212 -25.04 -4.73 21.56
N THR A 213 -25.38 -3.76 20.72
CA THR A 213 -25.22 -3.96 19.28
C THR A 213 -23.74 -3.92 18.89
N TRP A 214 -23.40 -4.41 17.70
CA TRP A 214 -22.01 -4.33 17.24
C TRP A 214 -21.56 -2.87 17.10
N GLU A 215 -22.41 -2.02 16.54
CA GLU A 215 -22.17 -0.59 16.31
C GLU A 215 -21.96 0.17 17.63
N GLU A 216 -22.76 -0.13 18.67
CA GLU A 216 -22.57 0.42 20.02
C GLU A 216 -21.20 0.04 20.61
N ALA A 217 -20.73 -1.18 20.36
CA ALA A 217 -19.42 -1.64 20.80
C ALA A 217 -18.29 -0.95 20.04
N VAL A 218 -18.42 -0.81 18.72
CA VAL A 218 -17.48 -0.09 17.84
C VAL A 218 -17.36 1.37 18.28
N GLU A 219 -18.47 2.08 18.46
CA GLU A 219 -18.48 3.48 18.91
C GLU A 219 -17.78 3.63 20.27
N SER A 220 -18.15 2.75 21.22
CA SER A 220 -17.60 2.77 22.57
C SER A 220 -16.11 2.45 22.60
N TRP A 221 -15.64 1.51 21.78
CA TRP A 221 -14.22 1.20 21.59
C TRP A 221 -13.49 2.41 21.00
N TYR A 222 -14.00 2.97 19.91
CA TYR A 222 -13.31 4.06 19.21
C TYR A 222 -13.19 5.31 20.09
N ARG A 223 -14.32 5.76 20.67
CA ARG A 223 -14.38 7.01 21.42
C ARG A 223 -13.77 6.90 22.82
N ARG A 224 -13.99 5.79 23.53
CA ARG A 224 -13.60 5.68 24.95
C ARG A 224 -12.31 4.91 25.19
N LEU A 225 -11.78 4.20 24.19
CA LEU A 225 -10.54 3.42 24.34
C LEU A 225 -9.47 3.89 23.35
N TYR A 226 -9.73 3.76 22.05
CA TYR A 226 -8.75 4.13 21.01
C TYR A 226 -8.40 5.61 21.09
N SER A 227 -9.41 6.49 20.95
CA SER A 227 -9.22 7.95 20.95
C SER A 227 -8.55 8.44 22.23
N ARG A 228 -8.92 7.90 23.40
CA ARG A 228 -8.30 8.29 24.68
C ARG A 228 -6.82 7.99 24.76
N ILE A 229 -6.38 6.85 24.24
CA ILE A 229 -4.96 6.50 24.23
C ILE A 229 -4.21 7.32 23.18
N VAL A 230 -4.81 7.53 22.00
CA VAL A 230 -4.21 8.37 20.95
C VAL A 230 -4.08 9.83 21.39
N GLU A 231 -5.10 10.39 22.05
CA GLU A 231 -5.06 11.72 22.67
C GLU A 231 -3.90 11.83 23.67
N ASN A 232 -3.70 10.81 24.52
CA ASN A 232 -2.59 10.78 25.48
C ASN A 232 -1.21 10.67 24.79
N ILE A 233 -1.11 9.89 23.70
CA ILE A 233 0.11 9.78 22.88
C ILE A 233 0.47 11.14 22.28
N GLU A 234 -0.53 11.87 21.76
CA GLU A 234 -0.38 13.18 21.14
C GLU A 234 -0.02 14.26 22.18
N ALA A 235 -0.81 14.38 23.26
CA ALA A 235 -0.61 15.37 24.32
C ALA A 235 0.80 15.28 24.96
N HIS A 236 1.34 14.07 25.09
CA HIS A 236 2.66 13.83 25.68
C HIS A 236 3.79 13.71 24.64
N GLY A 237 3.52 13.96 23.35
CA GLY A 237 4.51 13.92 22.28
C GLY A 237 5.23 12.57 22.16
N VAL A 238 4.56 11.48 22.53
CA VAL A 238 5.15 10.14 22.63
C VAL A 238 5.71 9.70 21.28
N MET A 239 5.05 10.06 20.18
CA MET A 239 5.46 9.74 18.80
C MET A 239 6.91 10.14 18.49
N ARG A 240 7.42 11.24 19.09
CA ARG A 240 8.80 11.69 18.88
C ARG A 240 9.84 10.63 19.28
N ARG A 241 9.48 9.72 20.19
CA ARG A 241 10.34 8.66 20.72
C ARG A 241 10.29 7.37 19.90
N PHE A 242 9.33 7.23 18.98
CA PHE A 242 9.09 6.02 18.18
C PHE A 242 9.06 6.32 16.67
N PRO A 243 10.20 6.71 16.07
CA PRO A 243 10.22 7.06 14.65
C PRO A 243 9.87 5.85 13.76
N GLY A 244 9.02 6.10 12.75
CA GLY A 244 8.54 5.07 11.83
C GLY A 244 7.41 4.19 12.37
N ARG A 245 6.76 4.61 13.47
CA ARG A 245 5.53 4.03 14.02
C ARG A 245 4.38 4.98 13.89
N THR A 246 3.18 4.45 14.07
CA THR A 246 1.90 5.20 14.09
C THR A 246 1.29 5.17 15.48
N GLU A 247 0.29 6.02 15.70
CA GLU A 247 -0.53 6.05 16.90
C GLU A 247 -1.27 4.73 17.10
N ALA A 248 -1.71 4.08 16.01
CA ALA A 248 -2.35 2.77 16.09
C ALA A 248 -1.37 1.67 16.54
N ASP A 249 -0.12 1.67 16.04
CA ASP A 249 0.91 0.74 16.51
C ASP A 249 1.12 0.90 18.02
N LEU A 250 1.24 2.15 18.49
CA LEU A 250 1.46 2.45 19.90
C LEU A 250 0.22 2.12 20.74
N TYR A 251 -1.00 2.33 20.22
CA TYR A 251 -2.25 1.99 20.89
C TYR A 251 -2.26 0.52 21.32
N LEU A 252 -1.96 -0.41 20.40
CA LEU A 252 -1.93 -1.83 20.74
C LEU A 252 -0.89 -2.13 21.82
N TRP A 253 0.31 -1.55 21.72
CA TRP A 253 1.37 -1.78 22.71
C TRP A 253 1.05 -1.17 24.08
N VAL A 254 0.42 0.00 24.12
CA VAL A 254 -0.03 0.64 25.37
C VAL A 254 -1.16 -0.17 26.00
N MET A 255 -2.07 -0.73 25.19
CA MET A 255 -3.13 -1.61 25.69
C MET A 255 -2.57 -2.89 26.32
N ASP A 256 -1.64 -3.58 25.63
CA ASP A 256 -0.95 -4.75 26.17
C ASP A 256 -0.21 -4.39 27.48
N HIS A 257 0.49 -3.25 27.49
CA HIS A 257 1.22 -2.79 28.67
C HIS A 257 0.29 -2.44 29.84
N ARG A 258 -0.84 -1.79 29.56
CA ARG A 258 -1.87 -1.47 30.56
C ARG A 258 -2.44 -2.72 31.21
N TYR A 259 -2.66 -3.78 30.44
CA TYR A 259 -3.11 -5.08 30.97
C TYR A 259 -2.12 -5.59 32.03
N PHE A 260 -0.84 -5.71 31.68
CA PHE A 260 0.19 -6.20 32.63
C PHE A 260 0.40 -5.27 33.83
N LEU A 261 0.32 -3.95 33.65
CA LEU A 261 0.36 -3.02 34.78
C LEU A 261 -0.84 -3.20 35.71
N SER A 262 -2.02 -3.41 35.14
CA SER A 262 -3.25 -3.60 35.93
C SER A 262 -3.21 -4.90 36.74
N GLU A 263 -2.69 -5.99 36.15
CA GLU A 263 -2.44 -7.23 36.88
C GLU A 263 -1.44 -7.03 38.02
N LYS A 264 -0.35 -6.30 37.76
CA LYS A 264 0.69 -6.04 38.77
C LYS A 264 0.19 -5.21 39.96
N TYR A 265 -0.62 -4.18 39.70
CA TYR A 265 -1.10 -3.26 40.75
C TYR A 265 -2.48 -3.63 41.31
N GLY A 266 -3.12 -4.68 40.77
CA GLY A 266 -4.42 -5.17 41.22
C GLY A 266 -5.60 -4.25 40.89
N HIS A 267 -5.39 -3.21 40.09
CA HIS A 267 -6.44 -2.29 39.64
C HIS A 267 -6.06 -1.67 38.29
N ASP A 268 -7.05 -1.16 37.57
CA ASP A 268 -6.84 -0.47 36.30
C ASP A 268 -6.08 0.84 36.51
N VAL A 269 -4.85 0.90 35.99
CA VAL A 269 -3.96 2.08 36.08
C VAL A 269 -4.42 3.27 35.24
N GLY A 270 -5.38 3.07 34.34
CA GLY A 270 -5.87 4.10 33.43
C GLY A 270 -4.99 4.31 32.19
N SER A 271 -5.52 5.03 31.20
CA SER A 271 -4.87 5.20 29.89
C SER A 271 -3.63 6.10 29.96
N GLU A 272 -3.69 7.20 30.70
CA GLU A 272 -2.58 8.17 30.77
C GLU A 272 -1.34 7.56 31.43
N MET A 273 -1.50 6.93 32.60
CA MET A 273 -0.38 6.27 33.30
C MET A 273 0.24 5.17 32.43
N ALA A 274 -0.59 4.34 31.80
CA ALA A 274 -0.08 3.29 30.91
C ALA A 274 0.70 3.85 29.72
N THR A 275 0.22 4.93 29.08
CA THR A 275 0.92 5.60 27.98
C THR A 275 2.27 6.16 28.42
N LEU A 276 2.32 6.85 29.56
CA LEU A 276 3.55 7.45 30.09
C LEU A 276 4.58 6.40 30.51
N ASP A 277 4.14 5.37 31.24
CA ASP A 277 5.03 4.29 31.68
C ASP A 277 5.56 3.49 30.48
N PHE A 278 4.70 3.18 29.49
CA PHE A 278 5.11 2.53 28.25
C PHE A 278 6.18 3.35 27.50
N SER A 279 5.93 4.65 27.32
CA SER A 279 6.84 5.58 26.64
C SER A 279 8.20 5.69 27.35
N LYS A 280 8.21 5.61 28.68
CA LYS A 280 9.43 5.64 29.50
C LYS A 280 10.23 4.35 29.34
N ASN A 281 9.58 3.19 29.44
CA ASN A 281 10.24 1.89 29.56
C ASN A 281 10.57 1.23 28.21
N PHE A 282 9.78 1.47 27.16
CA PHE A 282 9.89 0.76 25.87
C PHE A 282 10.38 1.61 24.70
N ALA A 283 10.59 2.91 24.90
CA ALA A 283 11.11 3.74 23.84
C ALA A 283 12.55 3.33 23.44
N PRO A 284 12.85 3.20 22.13
CA PRO A 284 14.20 2.86 21.67
C PRO A 284 15.28 3.80 22.24
N LYS A 285 16.51 3.33 22.41
CA LYS A 285 17.64 4.19 22.83
C LYS A 285 17.85 5.33 21.81
N LEU A 286 18.36 6.48 22.27
CA LEU A 286 18.47 7.70 21.45
C LEU A 286 19.22 7.49 20.13
N HIS A 287 20.36 6.78 20.15
CA HIS A 287 21.13 6.47 18.93
C HIS A 287 20.32 5.65 17.91
N LYS A 288 19.47 4.71 18.37
CA LYS A 288 18.58 3.94 17.48
C LYS A 288 17.51 4.84 16.87
N ARG A 289 17.01 5.83 17.61
CA ARG A 289 16.03 6.81 17.09
C ARG A 289 16.63 7.67 15.99
N ILE A 290 17.85 8.18 16.18
CA ILE A 290 18.56 8.98 15.18
C ILE A 290 18.79 8.14 13.92
N GLY A 291 19.32 6.92 14.06
CA GLY A 291 19.51 6.02 12.93
C GLY A 291 18.22 5.67 12.20
N GLN A 292 17.11 5.45 12.91
CA GLN A 292 15.79 5.24 12.31
C GLN A 292 15.30 6.45 11.52
N ARG A 293 15.47 7.67 12.05
CA ARG A 293 15.12 8.91 11.36
C ARG A 293 15.95 9.13 10.10
N MET A 294 17.27 8.91 10.17
CA MET A 294 18.15 8.99 9.00
C MET A 294 17.74 7.98 7.92
N LYS A 295 17.40 6.76 8.32
CA LYS A 295 16.92 5.72 7.39
C LYS A 295 15.59 6.09 6.74
N LEU A 296 14.67 6.72 7.48
CA LEU A 296 13.38 7.19 6.95
C LEU A 296 13.58 8.35 5.96
N ALA A 297 14.39 9.33 6.33
CA ALA A 297 14.74 10.46 5.47
C ALA A 297 15.40 9.99 4.16
N TRP A 298 16.33 9.04 4.23
CA TRP A 298 16.99 8.49 3.04
C TRP A 298 16.04 7.71 2.12
N ARG A 299 14.97 7.12 2.67
CA ARG A 299 13.97 6.37 1.91
C ARG A 299 12.80 7.24 1.40
N GLY A 300 12.81 8.55 1.66
CA GLY A 300 11.72 9.45 1.30
C GLY A 300 10.38 9.15 1.98
N LYS A 301 10.35 8.27 3.00
CA LYS A 301 9.15 7.95 3.77
C LYS A 301 9.13 8.83 5.01
N SER A 302 8.51 10.01 4.94
CA SER A 302 8.37 10.90 6.09
C SER A 302 7.33 10.38 7.10
N GLU A 303 6.27 9.71 6.64
CA GLU A 303 5.21 9.15 7.49
C GLU A 303 4.60 7.87 6.86
N PRO A 304 4.15 6.89 7.66
CA PRO A 304 3.30 5.81 7.15
C PRO A 304 1.98 6.41 6.67
N ARG A 305 1.68 6.29 5.38
CA ARG A 305 0.41 6.68 4.77
C ARG A 305 -0.11 5.48 3.98
N LEU A 306 -1.42 5.26 4.00
CA LEU A 306 -2.09 4.41 3.03
C LEU A 306 -2.27 5.18 1.72
#